data_AF-A0A1S9SNG9-F1
#
_entry.id   AF-A0A1S9SNG9-F1
#
_cell.length_a   1.000
_cell.length_b   1.000
_cell.length_c   1.000
_cell.angle_alpha   90.00
_cell.angle_beta   90.00
_cell.angle_gamma   90.00
#
_symmetry.space_group_name_H-M   'P 1'
#
loop_
_entity.id
_entity.type
_entity.pdbx_description
1 polymer ?
#
loop_
_entity_poly.entity_id
_entity_poly.type
_entity_poly.pdbx_seq_one_letter_code
_entity_poly.pdbx_strand_id
1 'polypeptide(L)'
;VDISIIDSVANRTYPGAVQLANKAFADNQPSLLVAKRKPLNISIDLPGMKKENTITVQNPTYGNVSGVVDDLVSTWNEKYSTTHTLPARMQYTESMVYSKSQIASALNVNAKYLDNSLNIDFKAIADG
;
A
#
# COMPACT_ATOMS: atom_id res chain seq x y z
N VAL A 1 4.00 1.64 -11.04
CA VAL A 1 5.10 2.04 -10.14
C VAL A 1 4.57 1.82 -8.75
N ASP A 2 5.18 0.90 -8.02
CA ASP A 2 4.72 0.51 -6.69
C ASP A 2 5.61 1.19 -5.64
N ILE A 3 5.01 1.70 -4.57
CA ILE A 3 5.72 2.36 -3.47
C ILE A 3 5.29 1.66 -2.18
N SER A 4 6.27 1.14 -1.44
CA SER A 4 6.01 0.44 -0.19
C SER A 4 5.36 1.35 0.86
N ILE A 5 4.34 0.84 1.54
CA ILE A 5 3.64 1.52 2.64
C ILE A 5 4.21 0.99 3.96
N ILE A 6 4.58 1.90 4.86
CA ILE A 6 4.94 1.55 6.23
C ILE A 6 3.67 1.62 7.09
N ASP A 7 3.39 0.56 7.84
CA ASP A 7 2.13 0.42 8.60
C ASP A 7 1.88 1.59 9.57
N SER A 8 2.93 2.13 10.19
CA SER A 8 2.85 3.28 11.11
C SER A 8 2.27 4.56 10.51
N VAL A 9 2.17 4.65 9.17
CA VAL A 9 1.58 5.79 8.45
C VAL A 9 0.52 5.36 7.44
N ALA A 10 -0.03 4.14 7.57
CA ALA A 10 -1.01 3.59 6.63
C ALA A 10 -2.28 4.46 6.51
N ASN A 11 -2.67 5.16 7.59
CA ASN A 11 -3.79 6.09 7.59
C ASN A 11 -3.63 7.28 6.61
N ARG A 12 -2.43 7.51 6.09
CA ARG A 12 -2.13 8.55 5.09
C ARG A 12 -2.25 8.07 3.65
N THR A 13 -2.40 6.77 3.44
CA THR A 13 -2.46 6.16 2.10
C THR A 13 -3.76 5.39 1.96
N TYR A 14 -4.69 5.96 1.18
CA TYR A 14 -5.96 5.34 0.82
C TYR A 14 -6.37 5.80 -0.57
N PRO A 15 -7.20 5.04 -1.31
CA PRO A 15 -7.66 5.44 -2.63
C PRO A 15 -8.30 6.84 -2.63
N GLY A 16 -7.75 7.75 -3.42
CA GLY A 16 -8.20 9.14 -3.49
C GLY A 16 -7.58 10.10 -2.47
N ALA A 17 -6.64 9.64 -1.63
CA ALA A 17 -5.79 10.53 -0.84
C ALA A 17 -5.00 11.49 -1.75
N VAL A 18 -4.80 12.73 -1.30
CA VAL A 18 -3.91 13.69 -1.97
C VAL A 18 -2.70 13.89 -1.09
N GLN A 19 -1.53 13.67 -1.67
CA GLN A 19 -0.25 13.72 -0.96
C GLN A 19 0.70 14.69 -1.66
N LEU A 20 1.62 15.27 -0.88
CA LEU A 20 2.65 16.16 -1.41
C LEU A 20 3.83 15.34 -1.95
N ALA A 21 4.23 15.58 -3.20
CA ALA A 21 5.42 14.99 -3.81
C ALA A 21 6.69 15.69 -3.33
N ASN A 22 7.12 15.38 -2.10
CA ASN A 22 8.29 15.97 -1.45
C ASN A 22 9.24 14.88 -0.92
N LYS A 23 10.31 15.28 -0.22
CA LYS A 23 11.25 14.33 0.38
C LYS A 23 10.57 13.34 1.35
N ALA A 24 9.56 13.78 2.09
CA ALA A 24 8.84 12.90 3.01
C ALA A 24 8.10 11.78 2.27
N PHE A 25 7.54 12.06 1.09
CA PHE A 25 6.97 11.03 0.20
C PHE A 25 8.02 10.02 -0.25
N ALA A 26 9.21 10.47 -0.66
CA ALA A 26 10.32 9.59 -1.04
C ALA A 26 10.83 8.73 0.13
N ASP A 27 10.73 9.23 1.37
CA ASP A 27 11.13 8.53 2.59
C ASP A 27 9.99 7.63 3.16
N ASN A 28 8.95 7.33 2.37
CA ASN A 28 7.75 6.55 2.75
C ASN A 28 6.93 7.15 3.92
N GLN A 29 7.03 8.46 4.14
CA GLN A 29 6.28 9.22 5.15
C GLN A 29 5.48 10.36 4.52
N PRO A 30 4.46 10.06 3.69
CA PRO A 30 3.76 11.08 2.93
C PRO A 30 3.05 12.10 3.85
N SER A 31 2.98 13.35 3.37
CA SER A 31 2.17 14.41 3.97
C SER A 31 0.83 14.50 3.25
N LEU A 32 -0.27 14.38 4.00
CA LEU A 32 -1.63 14.53 3.47
C LEU A 32 -1.98 16.00 3.23
N LEU A 33 -2.64 16.27 2.10
CA LEU A 33 -3.34 17.52 1.85
C LEU A 33 -4.82 17.33 2.15
N VAL A 34 -5.26 17.80 3.32
CA VAL A 34 -6.66 17.69 3.77
C VAL A 34 -7.42 18.95 3.39
N ALA A 35 -8.43 18.80 2.54
CA ALA A 35 -9.34 19.84 2.12
C ALA A 35 -10.72 19.24 1.84
N LYS A 36 -11.76 20.07 1.70
CA LYS A 36 -13.09 19.59 1.28
C LYS A 36 -12.97 18.96 -0.11
N ARG A 37 -13.43 17.71 -0.25
CA ARG A 37 -13.32 16.93 -1.49
C ARG A 37 -14.68 16.75 -2.13
N LYS A 38 -14.69 16.63 -3.46
CA LYS A 38 -15.85 16.14 -4.21
C LYS A 38 -15.92 14.60 -4.11
N PRO A 39 -17.09 14.01 -4.39
CA PRO A 39 -17.23 12.56 -4.46
C PRO A 39 -16.24 11.93 -5.45
N LEU A 40 -15.83 10.69 -5.17
CA LEU A 40 -14.99 9.89 -6.07
C LEU A 40 -15.52 8.47 -6.19
N ASN A 41 -15.21 7.82 -7.32
CA ASN A 41 -15.53 6.41 -7.51
C ASN A 41 -14.31 5.56 -7.16
N ILE A 42 -14.53 4.52 -6.36
CA ILE A 42 -13.53 3.49 -6.05
C ILE A 42 -13.99 2.20 -6.71
N SER A 43 -13.04 1.52 -7.35
CA SER A 43 -13.23 0.19 -7.94
C SER A 43 -12.26 -0.79 -7.29
N ILE A 44 -12.74 -1.99 -6.96
CA ILE A 44 -11.89 -3.11 -6.53
C ILE A 44 -11.73 -4.14 -7.65
N ASP A 45 -10.60 -4.84 -7.70
CA ASP A 45 -10.26 -5.80 -8.76
C ASP A 45 -10.52 -7.27 -8.37
N LEU A 46 -11.44 -7.52 -7.43
CA LEU A 46 -11.85 -8.87 -7.04
C LEU A 46 -12.65 -9.57 -8.16
N PRO A 47 -12.43 -10.88 -8.37
CA PRO A 47 -13.03 -11.62 -9.48
C PRO A 47 -14.55 -11.77 -9.30
N GLY A 48 -15.30 -11.84 -10.40
CA GLY A 48 -16.74 -12.12 -10.38
C GLY A 48 -17.64 -10.89 -10.16
N MET A 49 -17.15 -9.79 -9.58
CA MET A 49 -17.99 -8.62 -9.26
C MET A 49 -18.49 -7.86 -10.49
N LYS A 50 -17.77 -7.88 -11.62
CA LYS A 50 -18.14 -7.20 -12.88
C LYS A 50 -18.56 -5.74 -12.67
N LYS A 51 -19.87 -5.45 -12.63
CA LYS A 51 -20.46 -4.11 -12.46
C LYS A 51 -20.69 -3.71 -10.99
N GLU A 52 -20.62 -4.66 -10.06
CA GLU A 52 -20.79 -4.44 -8.62
C GLU A 52 -19.46 -4.10 -7.91
N ASN A 53 -18.38 -3.91 -8.67
CA ASN A 53 -17.05 -3.68 -8.13
C ASN A 53 -16.75 -2.20 -7.84
N THR A 54 -17.67 -1.29 -8.18
CA THR A 54 -17.47 0.16 -8.13
C THR A 54 -18.53 0.83 -7.28
N ILE A 55 -18.11 1.79 -6.45
CA ILE A 55 -18.98 2.54 -5.54
C ILE A 55 -18.50 3.99 -5.42
N THR A 56 -19.45 4.91 -5.26
CA THR A 56 -19.19 6.34 -5.12
C THR A 56 -19.07 6.74 -3.66
N VAL A 57 -17.89 7.23 -3.26
CA VAL A 57 -17.62 7.79 -1.94
C VAL A 57 -17.87 9.29 -1.96
N GLN A 58 -18.90 9.75 -1.23
CA GLN A 58 -19.30 11.15 -1.25
C GLN A 58 -18.28 12.11 -0.60
N ASN A 59 -17.70 11.69 0.53
CA ASN A 59 -16.67 12.44 1.25
C ASN A 59 -15.44 11.54 1.45
N PRO A 60 -14.43 11.59 0.57
CA PRO A 60 -13.28 10.68 0.58
C PRO A 60 -12.26 11.03 1.67
N THR A 61 -12.62 10.72 2.91
CA THR A 61 -11.72 10.66 4.06
C THR A 61 -11.22 9.21 4.24
N TYR A 62 -10.13 9.02 4.99
CA TYR A 62 -9.62 7.68 5.29
C TYR A 62 -10.73 6.74 5.80
N GLY A 63 -11.47 7.14 6.83
CA GLY A 63 -12.52 6.30 7.43
C GLY A 63 -13.64 5.93 6.46
N ASN A 64 -14.12 6.90 5.67
CA ASN A 64 -15.18 6.63 4.70
C ASN A 64 -14.70 5.72 3.55
N VAL A 65 -13.46 5.89 3.11
CA VAL A 65 -12.88 5.06 2.05
C VAL A 65 -12.61 3.65 2.56
N SER A 66 -12.08 3.49 3.77
CA SER A 66 -11.87 2.18 4.40
C SER A 66 -13.19 1.42 4.56
N GLY A 67 -14.22 2.05 5.14
CA GLY A 67 -15.52 1.38 5.30
C GLY A 67 -16.14 0.96 3.97
N VAL A 68 -15.99 1.77 2.93
CA VAL A 68 -16.45 1.43 1.58
C VAL A 68 -15.67 0.26 0.97
N VAL A 69 -14.36 0.18 1.20
CA VAL A 69 -13.55 -0.97 0.77
C VAL A 69 -13.98 -2.23 1.53
N ASP A 70 -14.24 -2.13 2.83
CA ASP A 70 -14.74 -3.24 3.65
C ASP A 70 -16.10 -3.74 3.14
N ASP A 71 -17.01 -2.84 2.76
CA ASP A 71 -18.32 -3.18 2.19
C ASP A 71 -18.19 -3.93 0.84
N LEU A 72 -17.26 -3.48 -0.02
CA LEU A 72 -16.98 -4.17 -1.30
C LEU A 72 -16.40 -5.57 -1.07
N VAL A 73 -15.49 -5.72 -0.12
CA VAL A 73 -14.90 -7.02 0.25
C VAL A 73 -15.96 -7.94 0.87
N SER A 74 -16.84 -7.42 1.74
CA SER A 74 -17.96 -8.18 2.31
C SER A 74 -18.91 -8.66 1.22
N THR A 75 -19.29 -7.77 0.29
CA THR A 75 -20.13 -8.10 -0.86
C THR A 75 -19.49 -9.20 -1.71
N TRP A 76 -18.18 -9.14 -1.92
CA TRP A 76 -17.46 -10.18 -2.64
C TRP A 76 -17.50 -11.52 -1.90
N ASN A 77 -17.25 -11.49 -0.59
CA ASN A 77 -17.22 -12.67 0.23
C ASN A 77 -18.60 -13.38 0.26
N GLU A 78 -19.68 -12.63 0.36
CA GLU A 78 -21.04 -13.18 0.39
C GLU A 78 -21.47 -13.78 -0.95
N LYS A 79 -21.11 -13.16 -2.08
CA LYS A 79 -21.67 -13.52 -3.40
C LYS A 79 -20.75 -14.36 -4.28
N TYR A 80 -19.43 -14.22 -4.15
CA TYR A 80 -18.49 -14.74 -5.16
C TYR A 80 -17.39 -15.65 -4.60
N SER A 81 -17.15 -15.67 -3.28
CA SER A 81 -16.06 -16.44 -2.66
C SER A 81 -16.17 -17.96 -2.86
N THR A 82 -17.38 -18.51 -2.87
CA THR A 82 -17.62 -19.96 -3.00
C THR A 82 -17.33 -20.48 -4.39
N THR A 83 -17.37 -19.61 -5.40
CA THR A 83 -17.14 -19.96 -6.82
C THR A 83 -15.79 -19.47 -7.34
N HIS A 84 -15.14 -18.54 -6.64
CA HIS A 84 -13.87 -17.95 -7.03
C HIS A 84 -12.87 -18.01 -5.87
N THR A 85 -11.83 -18.83 -6.04
CA THR A 85 -10.67 -18.81 -5.14
C THR A 85 -9.74 -17.67 -5.52
N LEU A 86 -9.15 -17.00 -4.52
CA LEU A 86 -8.16 -15.94 -4.71
C LEU A 86 -6.74 -16.47 -4.44
N PRO A 87 -5.99 -16.94 -5.45
CA PRO A 87 -4.56 -17.11 -5.29
C PRO A 87 -3.91 -15.73 -5.16
N ALA A 88 -2.97 -15.59 -4.22
CA ALA A 88 -2.20 -14.36 -4.08
C ALA A 88 -1.37 -14.10 -5.35
N ARG A 89 -1.34 -12.84 -5.81
CA ARG A 89 -0.41 -12.41 -6.87
C ARG A 89 0.97 -12.16 -6.22
N MET A 90 1.81 -13.19 -6.22
CA MET A 90 3.12 -13.13 -5.57
C MET A 90 4.11 -12.31 -6.40
N GLN A 91 4.73 -11.32 -5.77
CA GLN A 91 5.92 -10.63 -6.28
C GLN A 91 7.12 -11.07 -5.43
N TYR A 92 8.18 -11.55 -6.09
CA TYR A 92 9.43 -11.96 -5.44
C TYR A 92 10.57 -11.05 -5.91
N THR A 93 11.38 -10.57 -4.97
CA THR A 93 12.54 -9.72 -5.26
C THR A 93 13.68 -10.13 -4.35
N GLU A 94 14.86 -10.29 -4.92
CA GLU A 94 16.07 -10.74 -4.23
C GLU A 94 17.27 -9.89 -4.64
N SER A 95 18.14 -9.58 -3.68
CA SER A 95 19.39 -8.88 -3.94
C SER A 95 20.40 -9.14 -2.83
N MET A 96 21.68 -9.20 -3.20
CA MET A 96 22.78 -9.21 -2.21
C MET A 96 22.84 -7.87 -1.49
N VAL A 97 23.20 -7.91 -0.21
CA VAL A 97 23.30 -6.73 0.65
C VAL A 97 24.73 -6.19 0.60
N TYR A 98 24.88 -4.94 0.15
CA TYR A 98 26.17 -4.23 0.18
C TYR A 98 26.11 -2.95 1.02
N SER A 99 25.01 -2.21 0.93
CA SER A 99 24.80 -0.99 1.70
C SER A 99 23.32 -0.74 1.96
N LYS A 100 23.03 0.08 2.97
CA LYS A 100 21.64 0.46 3.32
C LYS A 100 20.88 1.06 2.14
N SER A 101 21.52 1.95 1.37
CA SER A 101 20.88 2.59 0.22
C SER A 101 20.67 1.62 -0.94
N GLN A 102 21.65 0.74 -1.20
CA GLN A 102 21.56 -0.25 -2.28
C GLN A 102 20.43 -1.25 -2.03
N ILE A 103 20.36 -1.86 -0.86
CA ILE A 103 19.34 -2.87 -0.58
C ILE A 103 17.93 -2.28 -0.52
N ALA A 104 17.79 -1.05 0.03
CA ALA A 104 16.52 -0.33 0.05
C ALA A 104 16.00 -0.02 -1.36
N SER A 105 16.90 0.39 -2.27
CA SER A 105 16.55 0.63 -3.67
C SER A 105 16.27 -0.67 -4.42
N ALA A 106 17.04 -1.73 -4.19
CA ALA A 106 16.90 -3.01 -4.88
C ALA A 106 15.61 -3.74 -4.51
N LEU A 107 15.23 -3.70 -3.23
CA LEU A 107 14.02 -4.32 -2.71
C LEU A 107 12.80 -3.38 -2.71
N ASN A 108 12.98 -2.12 -3.13
CA ASN A 108 11.94 -1.07 -3.13
C ASN A 108 11.23 -0.90 -1.77
N VAL A 109 12.00 -0.93 -0.69
CA VAL A 109 11.51 -0.84 0.69
C VAL A 109 12.35 0.14 1.49
N ASN A 110 11.78 0.66 2.56
CA ASN A 110 12.47 1.62 3.40
C ASN A 110 13.67 0.98 4.12
N ALA A 111 14.86 1.57 3.97
CA ALA A 111 16.10 1.07 4.58
C ALA A 111 15.99 0.90 6.11
N LYS A 112 15.34 1.85 6.80
CA LYS A 112 15.18 1.79 8.26
C LYS A 112 14.24 0.67 8.67
N TYR A 113 13.21 0.40 7.89
CA TYR A 113 12.27 -0.69 8.17
C TYR A 113 12.96 -2.05 8.01
N LEU A 114 13.73 -2.25 6.94
CA LEU A 114 14.55 -3.45 6.74
C LEU A 114 15.54 -3.66 7.90
N ASP A 115 16.30 -2.62 8.23
CA ASP A 115 17.34 -2.65 9.26
C ASP A 115 16.75 -2.97 10.64
N ASN A 116 15.66 -2.30 11.02
CA ASN A 116 14.99 -2.52 12.30
C ASN A 116 14.29 -3.89 12.39
N SER A 117 13.77 -4.41 11.27
CA SER A 117 13.01 -5.67 11.26
C SER A 117 13.91 -6.90 11.21
N LEU A 118 15.03 -6.82 10.48
CA LEU A 118 15.92 -7.96 10.22
C LEU A 118 17.27 -7.86 10.95
N ASN A 119 17.58 -6.71 11.57
CA ASN A 119 18.81 -6.45 12.31
C ASN A 119 20.08 -6.76 11.48
N ILE A 120 20.17 -6.14 10.30
CA ILE A 120 21.25 -6.40 9.32
C ILE A 120 22.53 -5.69 9.78
N ASP A 121 23.60 -6.46 10.01
CA ASP A 121 24.91 -5.90 10.34
C ASP A 121 25.67 -5.45 9.08
N PHE A 122 25.39 -4.22 8.65
CA PHE A 122 26.09 -3.59 7.52
C PHE A 122 27.58 -3.35 7.76
N LYS A 123 28.03 -3.30 9.03
CA LYS A 123 29.44 -3.11 9.33
C LYS A 123 30.21 -4.40 9.06
N ALA A 124 29.70 -5.53 9.54
CA ALA A 124 30.29 -6.84 9.24
C ALA A 124 30.34 -7.13 7.73
N ILE A 125 29.33 -6.69 6.98
CA ILE A 125 29.28 -6.83 5.51
C ILE A 125 30.34 -5.96 4.81
N ALA A 126 30.61 -4.76 5.33
CA ALA A 126 31.57 -3.84 4.74
C ALA A 126 33.03 -4.18 5.08
N ASP A 127 33.26 -4.81 6.24
CA ASP A 127 34.58 -5.14 6.77
C ASP A 127 35.09 -6.53 6.31
N GLY A 128 34.23 -7.35 5.69
CA GLY A 128 34.55 -8.70 5.17
C GLY A 128 34.94 -8.70 3.69
#